data_AF-A0A835XSN5-F1
#
_entry.id   AF-A0A835XSN5-F1
#
_cell.length_a   1.000
_cell.length_b   1.000
_cell.length_c   1.000
_cell.angle_alpha   90.00
_cell.angle_beta   90.00
_cell.angle_gamma   90.00
#
_symmetry.space_group_name_H-M   'P 1'
#
loop_
_entity.id
_entity.type
_entity.pdbx_description
1 polymer ?
#
loop_
_entity_poly.entity_id
_entity_poly.type
_entity_poly.pdbx_seq_one_letter_code
_entity_poly.pdbx_strand_id
1 'polypeptide(L)'
;MTWRTALRMLNPKSDSQAALLSWANLEPVLRLADKYDSAVLRAMCVAFMTCNQADIKLEEPLTSATNTLIAATLLEQCCSEPELEMYTKSIHAVLDAALTAPTGQVQEKAFLGKLKVLLTSPLYMKLVSPSVQARVLTMVVSVMESVMSAPTGPCCTSAGCRRAKASIHTSTSVCTWYCACGTQNYS
;
A
#
# COMPACT_ATOMS: atom_id res chain seq x y z
N MET A 1 16.19 9.04 -24.46
CA MET A 1 15.18 9.99 -24.98
C MET A 1 14.72 11.03 -23.95
N THR A 2 15.00 10.84 -22.66
CA THR A 2 14.48 11.62 -21.54
C THR A 2 14.89 13.10 -21.50
N TRP A 3 16.12 13.41 -21.91
CA TRP A 3 16.62 14.80 -21.95
C TRP A 3 15.82 15.70 -22.90
N ARG A 4 15.38 15.16 -24.05
CA ARG A 4 14.56 15.93 -25.01
C ARG A 4 13.19 16.27 -24.43
N THR A 5 12.60 15.37 -23.65
CA THR A 5 11.34 15.60 -22.95
C THR A 5 11.49 16.72 -21.93
N ALA A 6 12.52 16.65 -21.07
CA ALA A 6 12.80 17.69 -20.08
C ALA A 6 13.01 19.08 -20.72
N LEU A 7 13.78 19.16 -21.81
CA LEU A 7 13.98 20.42 -22.52
C LEU A 7 12.70 20.99 -23.14
N ARG A 8 11.80 20.12 -23.64
CA ARG A 8 10.51 20.56 -24.18
C ARG A 8 9.59 21.06 -23.08
N MET A 9 9.58 20.39 -21.93
CA MET A 9 8.79 20.83 -20.76
C MET A 9 9.24 22.20 -20.24
N LEU A 10 10.56 22.48 -20.27
CA LEU A 10 11.10 23.78 -19.88
C LEU A 10 10.84 24.89 -20.91
N ASN A 11 10.34 24.58 -22.10
CA ASN A 11 10.04 25.57 -23.12
C ASN A 11 8.63 26.15 -22.91
N PRO A 12 8.50 27.43 -22.50
CA PRO A 12 7.21 28.06 -22.19
C PRO A 12 6.31 28.23 -23.42
N LYS A 13 6.84 28.06 -24.63
CA LYS A 13 6.08 28.17 -25.89
C LYS A 13 5.42 26.87 -26.33
N SER A 14 5.54 25.80 -25.55
CA SER A 14 4.92 24.52 -25.88
C SER A 14 3.56 24.41 -25.21
N ASP A 15 2.49 24.43 -26.00
CA ASP A 15 1.10 24.38 -25.52
C ASP A 15 0.70 23.02 -24.90
N SER A 16 1.65 22.10 -24.71
CA SER A 16 1.36 20.71 -24.31
C SER A 16 2.41 20.12 -23.37
N GLN A 17 2.93 20.92 -22.42
CA GLN A 17 3.92 20.46 -21.44
C GLN A 17 3.42 19.26 -20.62
N ALA A 18 2.14 19.27 -20.21
CA ALA A 18 1.54 18.17 -19.45
C ALA A 18 1.40 16.86 -20.26
N ALA A 19 1.22 16.94 -21.58
CA ALA A 19 1.07 15.78 -22.46
C ALA A 19 2.39 15.05 -22.73
N LEU A 20 3.53 15.64 -22.36
CA LEU A 20 4.86 15.06 -22.54
C LEU A 20 5.26 14.12 -21.40
N LEU A 21 4.61 14.26 -20.24
CA LEU A 21 4.81 13.38 -19.09
C LEU A 21 3.89 12.16 -19.20
N SER A 22 4.45 11.01 -18.83
CA SER A 22 3.75 9.74 -18.74
C SER A 22 4.38 8.90 -17.64
N TRP A 23 3.65 7.93 -17.10
CA TRP A 23 4.19 7.02 -16.09
C TRP A 23 5.48 6.30 -16.52
N ALA A 24 5.64 6.03 -17.82
CA ALA A 24 6.82 5.37 -18.38
C ALA A 24 8.08 6.26 -18.39
N ASN A 25 7.93 7.58 -18.41
CA ASN A 25 9.05 8.52 -18.44
C ASN A 25 9.19 9.36 -17.16
N LEU A 26 8.26 9.23 -16.21
CA LEU A 26 8.20 9.99 -14.98
C LEU A 26 9.47 9.84 -14.14
N GLU A 27 9.85 8.61 -13.77
CA GLU A 27 11.04 8.35 -12.94
C GLU A 27 12.32 8.97 -13.54
N PRO A 28 12.69 8.71 -14.81
CA PRO A 28 13.92 9.26 -15.35
C PRO A 28 13.85 10.77 -15.56
N VAL A 29 12.67 11.39 -15.74
CA VAL A 29 12.53 12.85 -15.75
C VAL A 29 12.69 13.42 -14.34
N LEU A 30 12.12 12.79 -13.32
CA LEU A 30 12.24 13.21 -11.92
C LEU A 30 13.70 13.14 -11.44
N ARG A 31 14.43 12.07 -11.79
CA ARG A 31 15.86 11.96 -11.49
C ARG A 31 16.71 13.00 -12.23
N LEU A 32 16.31 13.38 -13.44
CA LEU A 32 16.96 14.49 -14.14
C LEU A 32 16.67 15.82 -13.42
N ALA A 33 15.42 16.02 -12.98
CA ALA A 33 15.04 17.21 -12.23
C ALA A 33 15.86 17.34 -10.94
N ASP A 34 16.01 16.25 -10.20
CA ASP A 34 16.85 16.19 -9.00
C ASP A 34 18.34 16.43 -9.31
N LYS A 35 18.90 15.72 -10.31
CA LYS A 35 20.31 15.85 -10.72
C LYS A 35 20.70 17.27 -11.12
N TYR A 36 19.79 18.01 -11.75
CA TYR A 36 20.01 19.38 -12.22
C TYR A 36 19.36 20.44 -11.33
N ASP A 37 18.85 20.04 -10.15
CA ASP A 37 18.14 20.90 -9.20
C ASP A 37 17.06 21.80 -9.84
N SER A 38 16.28 21.23 -10.75
CA SER A 38 15.24 21.95 -11.47
C SER A 38 13.91 21.87 -10.71
N ALA A 39 13.63 22.87 -9.87
CA ALA A 39 12.36 23.02 -9.15
C ALA A 39 11.15 22.96 -10.09
N VAL A 40 11.24 23.56 -11.27
CA VAL A 40 10.15 23.58 -12.27
C VAL A 40 9.81 22.17 -12.78
N LEU A 41 10.83 21.36 -13.09
CA LEU A 41 10.60 19.98 -13.54
C LEU A 41 10.04 19.11 -12.40
N ARG A 42 10.54 19.29 -11.17
CA ARG A 42 9.98 18.60 -9.99
C ARG A 42 8.51 18.95 -9.81
N ALA A 43 8.16 20.24 -9.83
CA ALA A 43 6.78 20.70 -9.71
C ALA A 43 5.86 20.12 -10.80
N MET A 44 6.32 20.07 -12.06
CA MET A 44 5.55 19.45 -13.15
C MET A 44 5.33 17.95 -12.95
N CYS A 45 6.36 17.20 -12.57
CA CYS A 45 6.25 15.77 -12.30
C CYS A 45 5.29 15.49 -11.13
N VAL A 46 5.41 16.27 -10.07
CA VAL A 46 4.55 16.18 -8.88
C VAL A 46 3.09 16.51 -9.25
N ALA A 47 2.88 17.60 -10.00
CA ALA A 47 1.56 17.97 -10.50
C ALA A 47 0.94 16.83 -11.33
N PHE A 48 1.70 16.23 -12.25
CA PHE A 48 1.27 15.07 -13.03
C PHE A 48 0.85 13.91 -12.12
N MET A 49 1.64 13.55 -11.11
CA MET A 49 1.28 12.48 -10.16
C MET A 49 -0.01 12.80 -9.41
N THR A 50 -0.19 14.05 -8.98
CA THR A 50 -1.40 14.45 -8.25
C THR A 50 -2.65 14.51 -9.12
N CYS A 51 -2.53 14.89 -10.39
CA CYS A 51 -3.66 14.86 -11.32
C CYS A 51 -4.07 13.43 -11.70
N ASN A 52 -3.16 12.47 -11.63
CA ASN A 52 -3.39 11.08 -12.04
C ASN A 52 -3.43 10.10 -10.84
N GLN A 53 -3.85 10.57 -9.65
CA GLN A 53 -3.92 9.72 -8.44
C GLN A 53 -4.79 8.48 -8.61
N ALA A 54 -5.83 8.54 -9.45
CA ALA A 54 -6.71 7.40 -9.72
C ALA A 54 -6.00 6.21 -10.39
N ASP A 55 -4.88 6.47 -11.08
CA ASP A 55 -4.07 5.43 -11.73
C ASP A 55 -3.05 4.78 -10.77
N ILE A 56 -2.82 5.39 -9.61
CA ILE A 56 -1.84 4.92 -8.64
C ILE A 56 -2.47 3.79 -7.82
N LYS A 57 -1.92 2.57 -7.96
CA LYS A 57 -2.47 1.36 -7.32
C LYS A 57 -1.37 0.52 -6.68
N LEU A 58 -1.68 -0.08 -5.54
CA LEU A 58 -0.73 -0.94 -4.82
C LEU A 58 -0.46 -2.27 -5.56
N GLU A 59 -1.39 -2.72 -6.42
CA GLU A 59 -1.32 -4.02 -7.12
C GLU A 59 -0.37 -4.03 -8.33
N GLU A 60 0.07 -2.85 -8.78
CA GLU A 60 1.02 -2.71 -9.87
C GLU A 60 2.39 -3.29 -9.49
N PRO A 61 3.21 -3.76 -10.45
CA PRO A 61 4.52 -4.29 -10.13
C PRO A 61 5.41 -3.22 -9.46
N LEU A 62 6.24 -3.65 -8.50
CA LEU A 62 7.19 -2.77 -7.77
C LEU A 62 8.21 -2.05 -8.67
N THR A 63 8.26 -2.37 -9.97
CA THR A 63 9.11 -1.68 -10.95
C THR A 63 8.38 -0.55 -11.67
N SER A 64 7.07 -0.40 -11.48
CA SER A 64 6.26 0.63 -12.13
C SER A 64 6.12 1.86 -11.26
N ALA A 65 6.20 3.04 -11.87
CA ALA A 65 5.92 4.32 -11.20
C ALA A 65 4.44 4.51 -10.84
N THR A 66 3.53 3.68 -11.40
CA THR A 66 2.13 3.62 -10.99
C THR A 66 1.92 2.88 -9.67
N ASN A 67 2.92 2.13 -9.18
CA ASN A 67 2.84 1.51 -7.87
C ASN A 67 2.92 2.58 -6.77
N THR A 68 1.95 2.56 -5.85
CA THR A 68 1.85 3.56 -4.77
C THR A 68 3.11 3.68 -3.91
N LEU A 69 3.82 2.56 -3.66
CA LEU A 69 5.06 2.55 -2.88
C LEU A 69 6.20 3.25 -3.62
N ILE A 70 6.29 3.03 -4.94
CA ILE A 70 7.31 3.64 -5.79
C ILE A 70 7.00 5.11 -6.00
N ALA A 71 5.74 5.46 -6.25
CA ALA A 71 5.30 6.85 -6.34
C ALA A 71 5.66 7.64 -5.07
N ALA A 72 5.33 7.12 -3.88
CA ALA A 72 5.70 7.74 -2.62
C ALA A 72 7.22 7.83 -2.43
N THR A 73 7.96 6.77 -2.78
CA THR A 73 9.43 6.74 -2.69
C THR A 73 10.09 7.79 -3.59
N LEU A 74 9.62 7.93 -4.83
CA LEU A 74 10.14 8.89 -5.79
C LEU A 74 9.94 10.33 -5.29
N LEU A 75 8.81 10.62 -4.65
CA LEU A 75 8.55 11.94 -4.06
C LEU A 75 9.44 12.23 -2.87
N GLU A 76 9.61 11.29 -1.95
CA GLU A 76 10.51 11.49 -0.81
C GLU A 76 11.96 11.74 -1.24
N GLN A 77 12.42 11.01 -2.26
CA GLN A 77 13.81 11.08 -2.72
C GLN A 77 14.11 12.34 -3.54
N CYS A 78 13.19 12.76 -4.42
CA CYS A 78 13.46 13.84 -5.36
C CYS A 78 12.75 15.16 -5.00
N CYS A 79 11.80 15.17 -4.06
CA CYS A 79 10.96 16.33 -3.73
C CYS A 79 11.03 16.68 -2.23
N SER A 80 12.25 16.90 -1.72
CA SER A 80 12.47 17.31 -0.32
C SER A 80 12.18 18.79 -0.04
N GLU A 81 11.69 19.54 -1.01
CA GLU A 81 11.45 20.98 -0.86
C GLU A 81 10.12 21.31 -0.18
N PRO A 82 10.09 22.35 0.66
CA PRO A 82 8.89 22.73 1.41
C PRO A 82 7.74 23.16 0.49
N GLU A 83 8.05 23.70 -0.69
CA GLU A 83 7.03 24.12 -1.67
C GLU A 83 6.22 22.95 -2.24
N LEU A 84 6.80 21.75 -2.25
CA LEU A 84 6.16 20.54 -2.76
C LEU A 84 5.50 19.71 -1.66
N GLU A 85 5.62 20.14 -0.40
CA GLU A 85 5.16 19.39 0.77
C GLU A 85 3.67 19.04 0.70
N MET A 86 2.83 19.96 0.20
CA MET A 86 1.39 19.71 0.07
C MET A 86 1.06 18.56 -0.87
N TYR A 87 1.82 18.41 -1.96
CA TYR A 87 1.62 17.37 -2.94
C TYR A 87 2.18 16.03 -2.44
N THR A 88 3.35 16.08 -1.80
CA THR A 88 3.95 14.91 -1.12
C THR A 88 2.98 14.37 -0.07
N LYS A 89 2.35 15.23 0.73
CA LYS A 89 1.29 14.84 1.69
C LYS A 89 0.09 14.19 1.00
N SER A 90 -0.34 14.71 -0.14
CA SER A 90 -1.48 14.14 -0.88
C SER A 90 -1.19 12.71 -1.36
N ILE A 91 0.01 12.44 -1.88
CA ILE A 91 0.39 11.09 -2.31
C ILE A 91 0.64 10.16 -1.12
N HIS A 92 1.17 10.66 0.00
CA HIS A 92 1.22 9.89 1.24
C HIS A 92 -0.18 9.55 1.76
N ALA A 93 -1.17 10.43 1.61
CA ALA A 93 -2.55 10.11 1.97
C ALA A 93 -3.12 8.99 1.08
N VAL A 94 -2.79 8.96 -0.22
CA VAL A 94 -3.15 7.85 -1.12
C VAL A 94 -2.47 6.55 -0.68
N LEU A 95 -1.19 6.62 -0.27
CA LEU A 95 -0.48 5.47 0.29
C LEU A 95 -1.14 4.98 1.57
N ASP A 96 -1.41 5.87 2.52
CA ASP A 96 -2.01 5.53 3.81
C ASP A 96 -3.42 4.95 3.60
N ALA A 97 -4.20 5.46 2.65
CA ALA A 97 -5.49 4.90 2.25
C ALA A 97 -5.34 3.50 1.63
N ALA A 98 -4.34 3.29 0.75
CA ALA A 98 -4.05 1.98 0.15
C ALA A 98 -3.54 0.95 1.18
N LEU A 99 -2.88 1.43 2.23
CA LEU A 99 -2.43 0.65 3.38
C LEU A 99 -3.49 0.54 4.48
N THR A 100 -4.65 1.20 4.36
CA THR A 100 -5.72 1.03 5.33
C THR A 100 -6.32 -0.36 5.17
N ALA A 101 -6.20 -1.19 6.21
CA ALA A 101 -6.69 -2.57 6.17
C ALA A 101 -8.19 -2.59 5.86
N PRO A 102 -8.64 -3.48 4.97
CA PRO A 102 -10.07 -3.73 4.82
C PRO A 102 -10.63 -4.27 6.14
N THR A 103 -11.79 -3.77 6.57
CA THR A 103 -12.45 -4.20 7.81
C THR A 103 -12.96 -5.63 7.70
N GLY A 104 -12.40 -6.55 8.50
CA GLY A 104 -12.89 -7.92 8.65
C GLY A 104 -11.80 -8.98 8.48
N GLN A 105 -11.78 -9.97 9.38
CA GLN A 105 -10.71 -10.98 9.51
C GLN A 105 -10.32 -11.71 8.21
N VAL A 106 -11.28 -12.01 7.33
CA VAL A 106 -10.99 -12.73 6.06
C VAL A 106 -10.26 -11.82 5.07
N GLN A 107 -10.63 -10.55 5.02
CA GLN A 107 -10.02 -9.56 4.12
C GLN A 107 -8.65 -9.11 4.65
N GLU A 108 -8.50 -8.96 5.96
CA GLU A 108 -7.22 -8.66 6.62
C GLU A 108 -6.16 -9.73 6.32
N LYS A 109 -6.51 -11.02 6.42
CA LYS A 109 -5.57 -12.11 6.10
C LYS A 109 -5.16 -12.11 4.63
N ALA A 110 -6.10 -11.90 3.71
CA ALA A 110 -5.80 -11.82 2.28
C ALA A 110 -4.90 -10.62 1.95
N PHE A 111 -5.17 -9.47 2.58
CA PHE A 111 -4.38 -8.25 2.45
C PHE A 111 -2.95 -8.44 2.99
N LEU A 112 -2.80 -9.01 4.18
CA LEU A 112 -1.50 -9.39 4.73
C LEU A 112 -0.76 -10.39 3.85
N GLY A 113 -1.48 -11.32 3.21
CA GLY A 113 -0.91 -12.22 2.21
C GLY A 113 -0.28 -11.47 1.04
N LYS A 114 -0.98 -10.47 0.48
CA LYS A 114 -0.45 -9.60 -0.59
C LYS A 114 0.77 -8.81 -0.12
N LEU A 115 0.69 -8.16 1.05
CA LEU A 115 1.81 -7.41 1.61
C LEU A 115 3.03 -8.30 1.89
N LYS A 116 2.82 -9.51 2.40
CA LYS A 116 3.90 -10.47 2.64
C LYS A 116 4.64 -10.80 1.34
N VAL A 117 3.92 -11.02 0.24
CA VAL A 117 4.54 -11.27 -1.08
C VAL A 117 5.40 -10.07 -1.49
N LEU A 118 4.89 -8.85 -1.32
CA LEU A 118 5.65 -7.61 -1.61
C LEU A 118 6.90 -7.49 -0.74
N LEU A 119 6.77 -7.67 0.58
CA LEU A 119 7.87 -7.58 1.55
C LEU A 119 8.94 -8.65 1.38
N THR A 120 8.58 -9.81 0.83
CA THR A 120 9.52 -10.91 0.57
C THR A 120 10.31 -10.68 -0.73
N SER A 121 9.89 -9.74 -1.58
CA SER A 121 10.59 -9.43 -2.83
C SER A 121 11.97 -8.83 -2.55
N PRO A 122 13.06 -9.33 -3.17
CA PRO A 122 14.40 -8.76 -3.00
C PRO A 122 14.52 -7.35 -3.59
N LEU A 123 13.58 -6.95 -4.46
CA LEU A 123 13.54 -5.62 -5.04
C LEU A 123 12.93 -4.59 -4.10
N TYR A 124 12.10 -5.02 -3.13
CA TYR A 124 11.41 -4.12 -2.22
C TYR A 124 12.39 -3.26 -1.41
N MET A 125 13.39 -3.91 -0.80
CA MET A 125 14.41 -3.21 0.00
C MET A 125 15.33 -2.31 -0.82
N LYS A 126 15.40 -2.53 -2.14
CA LYS A 126 16.24 -1.73 -3.06
C LYS A 126 15.49 -0.54 -3.66
N LEU A 127 14.20 -0.70 -3.94
CA LEU A 127 13.41 0.28 -4.69
C LEU A 127 12.54 1.17 -3.81
N VAL A 128 12.15 0.72 -2.62
CA VAL A 128 11.28 1.46 -1.71
C VAL A 128 12.11 2.21 -0.68
N SER A 129 11.81 3.47 -0.40
CA SER A 129 12.55 4.28 0.60
C SER A 129 12.36 3.74 2.02
N PRO A 130 13.34 3.95 2.93
CA PRO A 130 13.20 3.52 4.33
C PRO A 130 11.97 4.07 5.03
N SER A 131 11.57 5.31 4.75
CA SER A 131 10.39 5.93 5.36
C SER A 131 9.09 5.27 4.88
N VAL A 132 8.95 4.97 3.59
CA VAL A 132 7.81 4.21 3.06
C VAL A 132 7.82 2.78 3.61
N GLN A 133 8.99 2.14 3.70
CA GLN A 133 9.11 0.81 4.31
C GLN A 133 8.62 0.79 5.76
N ALA A 134 8.99 1.81 6.54
CA ALA A 134 8.54 1.95 7.93
C ALA A 134 7.01 2.05 8.03
N ARG A 135 6.36 2.83 7.14
CA ARG A 135 4.89 2.94 7.09
C ARG A 135 4.21 1.59 6.83
N VAL A 136 4.72 0.83 5.85
CA VAL A 136 4.20 -0.52 5.56
C VAL A 136 4.37 -1.44 6.76
N LEU A 137 5.52 -1.38 7.44
CA LEU A 137 5.77 -2.19 8.64
C LEU A 137 4.85 -1.81 9.80
N THR A 138 4.66 -0.51 10.07
CA THR A 138 3.73 0.00 11.09
C THR A 138 2.31 -0.52 10.84
N MET A 139 1.86 -0.51 9.58
CA MET A 139 0.57 -1.07 9.20
C MET A 139 0.48 -2.57 9.50
N VAL A 140 1.48 -3.35 9.10
CA VAL A 140 1.50 -4.81 9.34
C VAL A 140 1.43 -5.11 10.83
N VAL A 141 2.21 -4.40 11.65
CA VAL A 141 2.18 -4.55 13.11
C VAL A 141 0.79 -4.21 13.66
N SER A 142 0.19 -3.10 13.23
CA SER A 142 -1.14 -2.68 13.68
C SER A 142 -2.22 -3.72 13.37
N VAL A 143 -2.21 -4.32 12.17
CA VAL A 143 -3.15 -5.39 11.84
C VAL A 143 -2.89 -6.64 12.67
N MET A 144 -1.63 -7.01 12.89
CA MET A 144 -1.30 -8.16 13.76
C MET A 144 -1.80 -7.95 15.19
N GLU A 145 -1.63 -6.74 15.75
CA GLU A 145 -2.17 -6.38 17.06
C GLU A 145 -3.70 -6.45 17.09
N SER A 146 -4.39 -6.00 16.03
CA SER A 146 -5.85 -6.11 15.92
C SER A 146 -6.32 -7.57 15.91
N VAL A 147 -5.64 -8.43 15.13
CA VAL A 147 -5.96 -9.87 15.07
C VAL A 147 -5.68 -10.57 16.40
N MET A 148 -4.63 -10.18 17.13
CA MET A 148 -4.27 -10.76 18.42
C MET A 148 -5.15 -10.25 19.57
N SER A 149 -5.64 -9.02 19.49
CA SER A 149 -6.52 -8.40 20.50
C SER A 149 -8.00 -8.68 20.26
N ALA A 150 -8.37 -9.24 19.11
CA ALA A 150 -9.72 -9.73 18.87
C ALA A 150 -10.12 -10.68 20.01
N PRO A 151 -11.14 -10.36 20.81
CA PRO A 151 -11.53 -11.20 21.93
C PRO A 151 -11.80 -12.59 21.38
N THR A 152 -11.09 -13.58 21.89
CA THR A 152 -11.57 -14.96 21.87
C THR A 152 -12.96 -14.89 22.45
N GLY A 153 -13.99 -14.86 21.59
CA GLY A 153 -15.36 -14.68 22.01
C GLY A 153 -15.67 -15.68 23.13
N PRO A 154 -16.47 -15.30 24.13
CA PRO A 154 -16.79 -16.20 25.21
C PRO A 154 -17.39 -17.47 24.61
N CYS A 155 -16.66 -18.57 24.68
CA CYS A 155 -17.22 -19.89 24.47
C CYS A 155 -18.31 -20.08 25.53
N CYS A 156 -19.55 -19.75 25.17
CA CYS A 156 -20.79 -20.14 25.82
C CYS A 156 -20.75 -20.16 27.36
N THR A 157 -20.88 -19.00 28.01
CA THR A 157 -21.18 -18.90 29.45
C THR A 157 -22.68 -19.08 29.77
N SER A 158 -23.47 -19.65 28.87
CA SER A 158 -24.77 -20.20 29.25
C SER A 158 -24.55 -21.54 29.96
N ALA A 159 -25.05 -21.67 31.18
CA ALA A 159 -24.86 -22.74 32.16
C ALA A 159 -25.30 -24.18 31.75
N GLY A 160 -25.20 -24.55 30.46
CA GLY A 160 -25.59 -25.85 29.92
C GLY A 160 -24.54 -26.56 29.07
N CYS A 161 -23.34 -26.00 28.85
CA CYS A 161 -22.34 -26.61 27.97
C CYS A 161 -21.57 -27.75 28.70
N ARG A 162 -22.17 -28.95 28.77
CA ARG A 162 -21.48 -30.14 29.29
C ARG A 162 -20.47 -30.64 28.26
N ARG A 163 -19.19 -30.36 28.55
CA ARG A 163 -18.00 -31.14 28.17
C ARG A 163 -17.71 -31.20 26.66
N ALA A 164 -16.99 -30.20 26.15
CA ALA A 164 -16.22 -30.36 24.91
C ALA A 164 -15.14 -31.44 25.13
N LYS A 165 -15.28 -32.59 24.47
CA LYS A 165 -14.19 -33.56 24.34
C LYS A 165 -13.28 -33.06 23.21
N ALA A 166 -12.06 -32.67 23.55
CA ALA A 166 -11.01 -32.50 22.56
C ALA A 166 -10.64 -33.89 22.02
N SER A 167 -11.01 -34.20 20.78
CA SER A 167 -10.40 -35.30 20.04
C SER A 167 -9.30 -34.71 19.16
N ILE A 168 -8.06 -35.00 19.53
CA ILE A 168 -6.89 -34.64 18.72
C ILE A 168 -6.80 -35.70 17.62
N HIS A 169 -7.39 -35.40 16.46
CA HIS A 169 -6.98 -36.09 15.24
C HIS A 169 -5.81 -35.32 14.62
N THR A 170 -4.66 -35.96 14.63
CA THR A 170 -3.47 -35.56 13.91
C THR A 170 -3.76 -35.49 12.40
N SER A 171 -3.28 -34.41 11.79
CA SER A 171 -3.22 -34.10 10.35
C SER A 171 -4.27 -33.12 9.81
N THR A 172 -3.75 -32.01 9.27
CA THR A 172 -4.41 -30.86 8.59
C THR A 172 -5.25 -29.93 9.48
N SER A 173 -4.65 -28.79 9.84
CA SER A 173 -5.25 -27.76 10.69
C SER A 173 -6.34 -26.98 9.96
N VAL A 174 -7.59 -27.41 10.13
CA VAL A 174 -8.76 -26.54 10.04
C VAL A 174 -9.54 -26.74 11.33
N CYS A 175 -9.39 -25.83 12.29
CA CYS A 175 -10.25 -25.79 13.47
C CYS A 175 -11.64 -25.29 13.03
N THR A 176 -12.46 -26.22 12.52
CA THR A 176 -13.87 -25.97 12.25
C THR A 176 -14.62 -26.11 13.55
N TRP A 177 -15.00 -25.00 14.18
CA TRP A 177 -15.85 -24.99 15.36
C TRP A 177 -17.30 -25.24 14.93
N TYR A 178 -17.77 -26.48 15.03
CA TYR A 178 -19.19 -26.79 14.92
C TYR A 178 -19.86 -26.57 16.28
N CYS A 179 -20.69 -25.53 16.40
CA CYS A 179 -21.69 -25.45 17.46
C CYS A 179 -22.82 -26.42 17.12
N ALA A 180 -22.85 -27.59 17.76
CA ALA A 180 -24.00 -28.48 17.74
C ALA A 180 -25.08 -27.93 18.68
N CYS A 181 -25.78 -26.88 18.29
CA CYS A 181 -27.05 -26.50 18.93
C CYS A 181 -28.10 -27.50 18.45
N GLY A 182 -28.35 -28.53 19.27
CA GLY A 182 -29.42 -29.49 19.01
C GLY A 182 -30.77 -28.80 18.93
N THR A 183 -31.45 -28.95 17.79
CA THR A 183 -32.88 -28.68 17.64
C THR A 183 -33.65 -29.59 18.59
N GLN A 184 -34.15 -29.05 19.70
CA GLN A 184 -35.18 -29.71 20.49
C GLN A 184 -36.50 -29.61 19.73
N ASN A 185 -36.92 -30.72 19.12
CA ASN A 185 -38.29 -30.90 18.66
C ASN A 185 -39.20 -30.96 19.89
N TYR A 186 -40.10 -29.99 20.01
CA TYR A 186 -41.29 -30.10 20.86
C TYR A 186 -42.35 -30.90 20.12
N SER A 187 -42.71 -32.07 20.64
CA SER A 187 -44.03 -32.72 20.49
C SER A 187 -44.17 -33.77 21.59
#